data_AF-A0AAD7FDI3-F1
#
_entry.id   AF-A0AAD7FDI3-F1
#
_cell.length_a   1.000
_cell.length_b   1.000
_cell.length_c   1.000
_cell.angle_alpha   90.00
_cell.angle_beta   90.00
_cell.angle_gamma   90.00
#
_symmetry.space_group_name_H-M   'P 1'
#
loop_
_entity.id
_entity.type
_entity.pdbx_description
1 polymer ?
#
loop_
_entity_poly.entity_id
_entity_poly.type
_entity_poly.pdbx_seq_one_letter_code
_entity_poly.pdbx_strand_id
1 'polypeptide(L)'
;MDDTQFMGSISSSVLLEFRGMQFPAPFIVANPGLFLELDWVHPARLRTFLEEPSMASIRPGSPLPPRCPLKTRESAGVIEILSDDDEMEVEAELMAAVASSDPPEPSRYSIIQILKPDSVSKPCRTLWCDTDIISKVIHGPAKINRQTTVQCVEYLDDIPPNMPVPRVPTAYVFDLPASKLDYVYKDTGEPLRADALILDKSQESWATSSGGGDHSPMCRLFGPEPIPCRRSRHRCNGCYRCSELDASLVHVTRYELDSSSRASAITAEITTRMTEGDSLEKLAAAFHRVITSASRKCTAKDRMGAPCQGHPVMKPRNNGTLRKAYFIACSEWTPTWRDHKSDSIPDNIDETLLAQLFSPGAAFSSGSNTAACSRITSPRVGERQKFCAHTHLRNGKPVQGAMIHHESQAYMTIYIPADTSLRMACVILTHTKPHSHPMPPMAHSGTGG
;
A
#
# COMPACT_ATOMS: atom_id res chain seq x y z
N MET A 1 37.19 -22.59 17.55
CA MET A 1 36.27 -22.73 16.40
C MET A 1 36.05 -21.33 15.85
N ASP A 2 36.28 -21.12 14.55
CA ASP A 2 35.98 -19.82 13.91
C ASP A 2 34.46 -19.58 13.88
N ASP A 3 34.03 -18.31 13.86
CA ASP A 3 32.61 -17.93 13.88
C ASP A 3 31.83 -18.53 12.72
N THR A 4 32.45 -18.64 11.54
CA THR A 4 31.82 -19.27 10.36
C THR A 4 31.51 -20.74 10.60
N GLN A 5 32.48 -21.48 11.15
CA GLN A 5 32.29 -22.89 11.48
C GLN A 5 31.28 -23.07 12.62
N PHE A 6 31.35 -22.20 13.64
CA PHE A 6 30.41 -22.21 14.76
C PHE A 6 28.98 -22.02 14.27
N MET A 7 28.72 -20.99 13.46
CA MET A 7 27.40 -20.71 12.90
C MET A 7 26.86 -21.85 12.03
N GLY A 8 27.71 -22.53 11.26
CA GLY A 8 27.34 -23.70 10.47
C GLY A 8 26.99 -24.95 11.30
N SER A 9 27.32 -24.98 12.59
CA SER A 9 27.04 -26.11 13.49
C SER A 9 25.75 -25.95 14.30
N ILE A 10 25.13 -24.77 14.30
CA ILE A 10 23.93 -24.48 15.10
C ILE A 10 22.68 -24.91 14.33
N SER A 11 21.78 -25.65 14.99
CA SER A 11 20.51 -26.07 14.37
C SER A 11 19.58 -24.88 14.16
N SER A 12 18.76 -24.94 13.11
CA SER A 12 17.75 -23.91 12.83
C SER A 12 16.78 -23.70 13.99
N SER A 13 16.48 -24.74 14.78
CA SER A 13 15.59 -24.64 15.95
C SER A 13 16.16 -23.71 17.03
N VAL A 14 17.46 -23.82 17.32
CA VAL A 14 18.15 -22.96 18.29
C VAL A 14 18.19 -21.52 17.79
N LEU A 15 18.43 -21.31 16.49
CA LEU A 15 18.41 -19.97 15.90
C LEU A 15 17.01 -19.34 15.97
N LEU A 16 15.95 -20.10 15.75
CA LEU A 16 14.57 -19.60 15.87
C LEU A 16 14.20 -19.22 17.31
N GLU A 17 14.67 -19.99 18.29
CA GLU A 17 14.48 -19.69 19.71
C GLU A 17 15.26 -18.43 20.12
N PHE A 18 16.54 -18.36 19.75
CA PHE A 18 17.38 -17.19 19.97
C PHE A 18 16.78 -15.92 19.34
N ARG A 19 16.22 -16.04 18.11
CA ARG A 19 15.49 -14.96 17.45
C ARG A 19 14.30 -14.47 18.28
N GLY A 20 13.50 -15.41 18.79
CA GLY A 20 12.31 -15.11 19.61
C GLY A 20 12.65 -14.41 20.92
N MET A 21 13.84 -14.63 21.48
CA MET A 21 14.29 -13.91 22.67
C MET A 21 14.85 -12.52 22.37
N GLN A 22 15.55 -12.35 21.25
CA GLN A 22 16.18 -11.07 20.91
C GLN A 22 15.18 -10.04 20.35
N PHE A 23 14.12 -10.51 19.68
CA PHE A 23 13.18 -9.64 18.96
C PHE A 23 11.73 -9.96 19.33
N PRO A 24 10.89 -8.93 19.57
CA PRO A 24 9.46 -9.13 19.76
C PRO A 24 8.81 -9.77 18.53
N ALA A 25 7.83 -10.65 18.73
CA ALA A 25 7.11 -11.30 17.63
C ALA A 25 6.56 -10.31 16.56
N PRO A 26 5.97 -9.14 16.92
CA PRO A 26 5.53 -8.17 15.91
C PRO A 26 6.67 -7.63 15.04
N PHE A 27 7.88 -7.48 15.60
CA PHE A 27 9.04 -7.01 14.86
C PHE A 27 9.56 -8.07 13.88
N ILE A 28 9.56 -9.34 14.29
CA ILE A 28 9.95 -10.48 13.44
C ILE A 28 9.01 -10.57 12.23
N VAL A 29 7.70 -10.48 12.48
CA VAL A 29 6.67 -10.53 11.43
C VAL A 29 6.76 -9.32 10.49
N ALA A 30 7.09 -8.14 11.01
CA ALA A 30 7.24 -6.94 10.19
C ALA A 30 8.52 -6.91 9.32
N ASN A 31 9.54 -7.70 9.67
CA ASN A 31 10.85 -7.66 9.01
C ASN A 31 11.40 -9.06 8.67
N PRO A 32 10.66 -9.93 7.96
CA PRO A 32 11.09 -11.31 7.71
C PRO A 32 12.40 -11.39 6.93
N GLY A 33 12.66 -10.41 6.05
CA GLY A 33 13.88 -10.32 5.24
C GLY A 33 15.17 -10.18 6.06
N LEU A 34 15.11 -9.57 7.25
CA LEU A 34 16.28 -9.45 8.15
C LEU A 34 16.73 -10.80 8.70
N PHE A 35 15.85 -11.81 8.66
CA PHE A 35 16.09 -13.13 9.27
C PHE A 35 16.30 -14.25 8.25
N LEU A 36 16.44 -13.92 6.96
CA LEU A 36 16.73 -14.88 5.89
C LEU A 36 18.20 -15.32 5.90
N GLU A 37 19.09 -14.37 6.20
CA GLU A 37 20.53 -14.61 6.35
C GLU A 37 20.91 -14.63 7.84
N LEU A 38 22.18 -14.92 8.14
CA LEU A 38 22.69 -14.99 9.52
C LEU A 38 23.27 -13.66 10.04
N ASP A 39 23.16 -12.57 9.28
CA ASP A 39 23.75 -11.26 9.60
C ASP A 39 23.19 -10.62 10.87
N TRP A 40 21.96 -10.98 11.26
CA TRP A 40 21.33 -10.52 12.50
C TRP A 40 21.83 -11.27 13.74
N VAL A 41 22.57 -12.36 13.57
CA VAL A 41 23.08 -13.19 14.66
C VAL A 41 24.46 -12.69 15.07
N HIS A 42 24.59 -12.20 16.30
CA HIS A 42 25.89 -11.91 16.89
C HIS A 42 26.48 -13.18 17.53
N PRO A 43 27.57 -13.78 16.99
CA PRO A 43 28.08 -15.08 17.46
C PRO A 43 28.40 -15.11 18.95
N ALA A 44 28.96 -14.03 19.50
CA ALA A 44 29.26 -13.92 20.93
C ALA A 44 27.99 -14.03 21.80
N ARG A 45 26.88 -13.40 21.41
CA ARG A 45 25.61 -13.47 22.15
C ARG A 45 24.96 -14.84 22.04
N LEU A 46 25.07 -15.47 20.88
CA LEU A 46 24.55 -16.82 20.67
C LEU A 46 25.31 -17.86 21.50
N ARG A 47 26.64 -17.72 21.64
CA ARG A 47 27.44 -18.57 22.53
C ARG A 47 27.02 -18.44 23.99
N THR A 48 26.84 -17.20 24.47
CA THR A 48 26.33 -16.98 25.84
C THR A 48 24.95 -17.61 26.03
N PHE A 49 24.05 -17.49 25.05
CA PHE A 49 22.73 -18.14 25.10
C PHE A 49 22.81 -19.67 25.17
N LEU A 50 23.79 -20.29 24.50
CA LEU A 50 24.01 -21.74 24.54
C LEU A 50 24.68 -22.23 25.84
N GLU A 51 25.46 -21.37 26.49
CA GLU A 51 26.12 -21.66 27.76
C GLU A 51 25.19 -21.50 28.96
N GLU A 52 24.13 -20.70 28.83
CA GLU A 52 23.10 -20.56 29.85
C GLU A 52 22.20 -21.81 29.89
N PRO A 53 22.15 -22.55 31.01
CA PRO A 53 21.29 -23.73 31.13
C PRO A 53 19.81 -23.31 31.01
N SER A 54 19.20 -23.72 29.90
CA SER A 54 17.81 -23.53 29.50
C SER A 54 16.84 -23.46 30.70
N MET A 55 16.19 -22.31 30.89
CA MET A 55 14.99 -22.16 31.74
C MET A 55 13.75 -22.81 31.10
N ALA A 56 13.87 -24.05 30.64
CA ALA A 56 12.75 -24.85 30.15
C ALA A 56 11.91 -25.37 31.33
N SER A 57 11.15 -24.48 31.99
CA SER A 57 9.95 -24.84 32.76
C SER A 57 9.15 -23.60 33.18
N ILE A 58 8.42 -22.97 32.26
CA ILE A 58 7.22 -22.18 32.63
C ILE A 58 6.07 -22.56 31.69
N ARG A 59 5.03 -23.15 32.30
CA ARG A 59 3.75 -23.55 31.70
C ARG A 59 2.87 -22.34 31.34
N PRO A 60 1.87 -22.51 30.44
CA PRO A 60 0.99 -21.44 29.97
C PRO A 60 -0.08 -21.11 31.01
N GLY A 61 -0.34 -19.81 31.20
CA GLY A 61 -1.55 -19.34 31.87
C GLY A 61 -1.40 -17.99 32.56
N SER A 62 -1.93 -16.93 31.94
CA SER A 62 -2.63 -15.86 32.65
C SER A 62 -3.45 -14.97 31.71
N PRO A 63 -4.54 -14.37 32.21
CA PRO A 63 -5.70 -13.94 31.43
C PRO A 63 -5.57 -12.52 30.90
N LEU A 64 -6.30 -12.25 29.81
CA LEU A 64 -6.46 -10.91 29.24
C LEU A 64 -7.26 -9.99 30.18
N PRO A 65 -6.92 -8.69 30.25
CA PRO A 65 -7.68 -7.71 31.01
C PRO A 65 -9.01 -7.34 30.30
N PRO A 66 -10.03 -6.88 31.05
CA PRO A 66 -11.36 -6.63 30.53
C PRO A 66 -11.37 -5.45 29.55
N ARG A 67 -12.06 -5.63 28.42
CA ARG A 67 -12.32 -4.59 27.42
C ARG A 67 -13.32 -3.57 27.96
N CYS A 68 -12.98 -2.30 27.78
CA CYS A 68 -13.84 -1.14 28.04
C CYS A 68 -14.90 -1.00 26.91
N PRO A 69 -16.17 -0.66 27.21
CA PRO A 69 -17.21 -0.54 26.20
C PRO A 69 -17.13 0.81 25.47
N LEU A 70 -16.94 0.77 24.15
CA LEU A 70 -17.11 1.92 23.27
C LEU A 70 -18.58 2.06 22.87
N LYS A 71 -19.13 3.24 23.13
CA LYS A 71 -20.50 3.66 22.82
C LYS A 71 -20.70 3.78 21.31
N THR A 72 -21.71 3.10 20.80
CA THR A 72 -22.29 3.33 19.48
C THR A 72 -22.91 4.72 19.42
N ARG A 73 -22.71 5.42 18.30
CA ARG A 73 -23.39 6.69 17.99
C ARG A 73 -24.18 6.46 16.71
N GLU A 74 -25.49 6.39 16.86
CA GLU A 74 -26.47 6.37 15.79
C GLU A 74 -26.45 7.71 15.04
N SER A 75 -26.59 7.65 13.72
CA SER A 75 -27.24 8.71 12.95
C SER A 75 -27.90 8.11 11.73
N ALA A 76 -29.23 8.01 11.81
CA ALA A 76 -30.13 7.77 10.70
C ALA A 76 -30.13 8.98 9.75
N GLY A 77 -30.25 8.72 8.46
CA GLY A 77 -30.45 9.71 7.41
C GLY A 77 -31.22 9.05 6.26
N VAL A 78 -32.54 9.07 6.39
CA VAL A 78 -33.54 8.63 5.41
C VAL A 78 -33.49 9.56 4.19
N ILE A 79 -33.41 8.99 2.99
CA ILE A 79 -33.93 9.61 1.77
C ILE A 79 -34.68 8.51 0.99
N GLU A 80 -35.99 8.46 1.17
CA GLU A 80 -36.91 7.97 0.14
C GLU A 80 -36.94 9.00 -1.01
N ILE A 81 -37.12 8.53 -2.25
CA ILE A 81 -38.08 9.07 -3.24
C ILE A 81 -37.96 8.26 -4.56
N LEU A 82 -39.10 7.63 -4.86
CA LEU A 82 -39.76 7.37 -6.15
C LEU A 82 -39.26 6.25 -7.09
N SER A 83 -40.18 5.29 -7.18
CA SER A 83 -40.62 4.48 -8.31
C SER A 83 -40.55 5.15 -9.68
N ASP A 84 -40.20 4.35 -10.69
CA ASP A 84 -40.92 4.33 -11.96
C ASP A 84 -41.04 2.87 -12.41
N ASP A 85 -42.29 2.43 -12.50
CA ASP A 85 -42.75 1.22 -13.18
C ASP A 85 -42.62 1.44 -14.69
N ASP A 86 -42.01 0.49 -15.39
CA ASP A 86 -42.35 0.04 -16.76
C ASP A 86 -41.14 -0.68 -17.36
N GLU A 87 -41.04 -2.00 -17.16
CA GLU A 87 -40.42 -2.93 -18.12
C GLU A 87 -40.68 -4.38 -17.66
N MET A 88 -41.96 -4.73 -17.59
CA MET A 88 -42.44 -6.07 -17.26
C MET A 88 -43.13 -6.66 -18.48
N GLU A 89 -42.39 -7.40 -19.33
CA GLU A 89 -42.99 -8.51 -20.11
C GLU A 89 -42.02 -9.47 -20.83
N VAL A 90 -40.69 -9.34 -20.69
CA VAL A 90 -39.74 -10.26 -21.39
C VAL A 90 -38.90 -11.14 -20.46
N GLU A 91 -38.90 -10.90 -19.14
CA GLU A 91 -38.13 -11.68 -18.16
C GLU A 91 -38.91 -12.84 -17.50
N ALA A 92 -40.24 -12.89 -17.62
CA ALA A 92 -41.05 -13.92 -16.98
C ALA A 92 -40.93 -15.31 -17.66
N GLU A 93 -40.65 -15.35 -18.96
CA GLU A 93 -40.60 -16.61 -19.72
C GLU A 93 -39.23 -17.31 -19.60
N LEU A 94 -38.14 -16.57 -19.35
CA LEU A 94 -36.81 -17.14 -19.13
C LEU A 94 -36.61 -17.64 -17.68
N MET A 95 -37.29 -17.01 -16.71
CA MET A 95 -37.22 -17.40 -15.30
C MET A 95 -38.08 -18.63 -14.96
N ALA A 96 -39.14 -18.92 -15.74
CA ALA A 96 -39.95 -20.13 -15.57
C ALA A 96 -39.22 -21.42 -15.97
N ALA A 97 -38.22 -21.34 -16.86
CA ALA A 97 -37.43 -22.49 -17.30
C ALA A 97 -36.33 -22.92 -16.30
N VAL A 98 -36.03 -22.09 -15.29
CA VAL A 98 -34.99 -22.34 -14.27
C VAL A 98 -35.60 -22.90 -12.97
N ALA A 99 -36.93 -22.89 -12.83
CA ALA A 99 -37.62 -23.24 -11.59
C ALA A 99 -38.06 -24.72 -11.46
N SER A 100 -37.81 -25.59 -12.45
CA SER A 100 -38.30 -26.99 -12.44
C SER A 100 -37.23 -28.08 -12.42
N SER A 101 -35.98 -27.75 -12.12
CA SER A 101 -34.92 -28.74 -11.95
C SER A 101 -34.22 -28.49 -10.63
N ASP A 102 -34.27 -29.47 -9.73
CA ASP A 102 -33.43 -29.51 -8.53
C ASP A 102 -32.00 -29.11 -8.91
N PRO A 103 -31.36 -28.17 -8.19
CA PRO A 103 -30.00 -27.78 -8.52
C PRO A 103 -29.13 -29.02 -8.40
N PRO A 104 -28.43 -29.45 -9.47
CA PRO A 104 -27.46 -30.52 -9.34
C PRO A 104 -26.47 -30.09 -8.26
N GLU A 105 -26.13 -30.98 -7.33
CA GLU A 105 -25.02 -30.75 -6.40
C GLU A 105 -23.85 -30.19 -7.21
N PRO A 106 -23.24 -29.06 -6.80
CA PRO A 106 -22.13 -28.50 -7.52
C PRO A 106 -21.00 -29.52 -7.50
N SER A 107 -20.89 -30.29 -8.58
CA SER A 107 -19.80 -31.22 -8.78
C SER A 107 -18.53 -30.39 -8.72
N ARG A 108 -17.81 -30.52 -7.60
CA ARG A 108 -16.55 -29.84 -7.28
C ARG A 108 -15.48 -30.30 -8.25
N TYR A 109 -15.55 -29.87 -9.50
CA TYR A 109 -14.40 -29.94 -10.38
C TYR A 109 -13.49 -28.78 -9.99
N SER A 110 -12.49 -29.06 -9.14
CA SER A 110 -11.34 -28.16 -9.07
C SER A 110 -10.74 -28.10 -10.47
N ILE A 111 -10.50 -26.90 -10.99
CA ILE A 111 -9.91 -26.70 -12.33
C ILE A 111 -8.58 -27.46 -12.48
N ILE A 112 -7.87 -27.67 -11.36
CA ILE A 112 -6.63 -28.45 -11.32
C ILE A 112 -6.84 -29.90 -11.80
N GLN A 113 -8.04 -30.46 -11.66
CA GLN A 113 -8.39 -31.81 -12.12
C GLN A 113 -8.84 -31.86 -13.59
N ILE A 114 -9.18 -30.72 -14.20
CA ILE A 114 -9.60 -30.62 -15.62
C ILE A 114 -8.38 -30.54 -16.57
N LEU A 115 -7.19 -30.25 -16.03
CA LEU A 115 -5.96 -30.23 -16.82
C LEU A 115 -5.75 -31.61 -17.48
N LYS A 116 -5.68 -31.64 -18.81
CA LYS A 116 -5.45 -32.89 -19.56
C LYS A 116 -4.18 -33.56 -19.01
N PRO A 117 -4.21 -34.87 -18.71
CA PRO A 117 -3.06 -35.59 -18.14
C PRO A 117 -1.81 -35.52 -19.03
N ASP A 118 -1.97 -35.23 -20.33
CA ASP A 118 -0.86 -35.12 -21.29
C ASP A 118 -0.23 -33.71 -21.35
N SER A 119 -0.77 -32.72 -20.63
CA SER A 119 -0.17 -31.40 -20.58
C SER A 119 1.04 -31.42 -19.65
N VAL A 120 2.25 -31.37 -20.24
CA VAL A 120 3.51 -31.31 -19.49
C VAL A 120 3.55 -30.02 -18.67
N SER A 121 3.11 -30.09 -17.41
CA SER A 121 3.24 -29.00 -16.46
C SER A 121 4.72 -28.77 -16.20
N LYS A 122 5.26 -27.64 -16.66
CA LYS A 122 6.60 -27.21 -16.28
C LYS A 122 6.50 -26.41 -14.98
N PRO A 123 7.51 -26.47 -14.09
CA PRO A 123 7.54 -25.62 -12.91
C PRO A 123 7.44 -24.16 -13.33
N CYS A 124 6.61 -23.42 -12.60
CA CYS A 124 6.35 -22.01 -12.87
C CYS A 124 7.66 -21.19 -12.78
N ARG A 125 7.88 -20.27 -13.72
CA ARG A 125 9.00 -19.31 -13.66
C ARG A 125 8.63 -18.03 -12.90
N THR A 126 7.34 -17.79 -12.65
CA THR A 126 6.86 -16.64 -11.88
C THR A 126 7.26 -16.82 -10.42
N LEU A 127 8.17 -15.99 -9.94
CA LEU A 127 8.57 -15.94 -8.54
C LEU A 127 7.57 -15.10 -7.75
N TRP A 128 6.52 -15.72 -7.23
CA TRP A 128 5.53 -15.05 -6.39
C TRP A 128 6.18 -14.50 -5.11
N CYS A 129 5.77 -13.30 -4.68
CA CYS A 129 6.26 -12.72 -3.42
C CYS A 129 5.72 -13.44 -2.18
N ASP A 130 4.62 -14.18 -2.33
CA ASP A 130 3.97 -14.94 -1.26
C ASP A 130 4.28 -16.42 -1.47
N THR A 131 4.87 -17.04 -0.44
CA THR A 131 5.27 -18.45 -0.48
C THR A 131 4.09 -19.41 -0.48
N ASP A 132 2.90 -18.93 -0.10
CA ASP A 132 1.70 -19.75 0.04
C ASP A 132 0.93 -19.88 -1.28
N ILE A 133 1.36 -19.16 -2.32
CA ILE A 133 0.72 -19.20 -3.65
C ILE A 133 1.29 -20.34 -4.47
N ILE A 134 0.44 -21.33 -4.74
CA ILE A 134 0.79 -22.44 -5.62
C ILE A 134 0.33 -22.07 -7.04
N SER A 135 1.29 -22.10 -7.97
CA SER A 135 1.00 -21.84 -9.38
C SER A 135 1.36 -23.04 -10.27
N LYS A 136 0.51 -23.29 -11.28
CA LYS A 136 0.73 -24.30 -12.31
C LYS A 136 0.61 -23.66 -13.69
N VAL A 137 1.63 -23.81 -14.52
CA VAL A 137 1.67 -23.17 -15.85
C VAL A 137 1.50 -24.20 -16.96
N ILE A 138 0.58 -23.91 -17.87
CA ILE A 138 0.46 -24.55 -19.18
C ILE A 138 1.04 -23.61 -20.22
N HIS A 139 2.03 -24.09 -20.97
CA HIS A 139 2.63 -23.38 -22.09
C HIS A 139 1.97 -23.78 -23.41
N GLY A 140 1.83 -22.81 -24.31
CA GLY A 140 1.28 -23.00 -25.65
C GLY A 140 0.13 -22.04 -25.93
N PRO A 141 -0.23 -21.86 -27.22
CA PRO A 141 -1.32 -20.98 -27.59
C PRO A 141 -2.65 -21.49 -27.00
N ALA A 142 -3.26 -20.70 -26.13
CA ALA A 142 -4.55 -20.96 -25.52
C ALA A 142 -5.55 -19.87 -25.90
N LYS A 143 -6.67 -20.28 -26.49
CA LYS A 143 -7.73 -19.36 -26.92
C LYS A 143 -8.64 -19.06 -25.75
N ILE A 144 -8.68 -17.81 -25.29
CA ILE A 144 -9.54 -17.36 -24.20
C ILE A 144 -10.96 -17.18 -24.71
N ASN A 145 -11.09 -16.43 -25.81
CA ASN A 145 -12.35 -16.14 -26.49
C ASN A 145 -12.10 -15.97 -28.00
N ARG A 146 -13.08 -15.47 -28.76
CA ARG A 146 -12.92 -15.29 -30.23
C ARG A 146 -11.74 -14.38 -30.61
N GLN A 147 -11.45 -13.35 -29.81
CA GLN A 147 -10.52 -12.26 -30.12
C GLN A 147 -9.20 -12.33 -29.34
N THR A 148 -9.12 -13.16 -28.30
CA THR A 148 -7.99 -13.19 -27.37
C THR A 148 -7.38 -14.58 -27.29
N THR A 149 -6.09 -14.67 -27.60
CA THR A 149 -5.25 -15.86 -27.46
C THR A 149 -4.03 -15.47 -26.63
N VAL A 150 -3.65 -16.33 -25.70
CA VAL A 150 -2.45 -16.17 -24.87
C VAL A 150 -1.45 -17.29 -25.18
N GLN A 151 -0.19 -17.13 -24.80
CA GLN A 151 0.87 -18.13 -24.95
C GLN A 151 1.08 -18.98 -23.70
N CYS A 152 0.59 -18.51 -22.55
CA CYS A 152 0.67 -19.22 -21.28
C CYS A 152 -0.66 -19.07 -20.53
N VAL A 153 -1.06 -20.14 -19.84
CA VAL A 153 -2.13 -20.10 -18.85
C VAL A 153 -1.53 -20.53 -17.51
N GLU A 154 -1.59 -19.65 -16.52
CA GLU A 154 -1.09 -19.90 -15.17
C GLU A 154 -2.27 -19.99 -14.21
N TYR A 155 -2.45 -21.15 -13.60
CA TYR A 155 -3.50 -21.42 -12.62
C TYR A 155 -2.95 -21.16 -11.23
N LEU A 156 -3.69 -20.40 -10.42
CA LEU A 156 -3.35 -20.07 -9.04
C LEU A 156 -4.46 -20.53 -8.10
N ASP A 157 -4.06 -20.98 -6.92
CA ASP A 157 -4.95 -21.39 -5.83
C ASP A 157 -5.29 -20.26 -4.85
N ASP A 158 -4.67 -19.08 -5.00
CA ASP A 158 -5.01 -17.85 -4.30
C ASP A 158 -4.77 -16.61 -5.17
N ILE A 159 -5.29 -15.47 -4.70
CA ILE A 159 -5.10 -14.16 -5.28
C ILE A 159 -3.83 -13.53 -4.68
N PRO A 160 -2.78 -13.31 -5.49
CA PRO A 160 -1.58 -12.63 -5.04
C PRO A 160 -1.86 -11.15 -4.77
N PRO A 161 -1.19 -10.54 -3.78
CA PRO A 161 -1.30 -9.10 -3.55
C PRO A 161 -0.74 -8.28 -4.73
N ASN A 162 0.12 -8.88 -5.54
CA ASN A 162 0.70 -8.24 -6.72
C ASN A 162 0.63 -9.20 -7.90
N MET A 163 -0.10 -8.79 -8.95
CA MET A 163 -0.14 -9.54 -10.20
C MET A 163 0.93 -8.99 -11.15
N PRO A 164 1.93 -9.80 -11.52
CA PRO A 164 2.98 -9.37 -12.43
C PRO A 164 2.41 -9.08 -13.82
N VAL A 165 2.92 -8.04 -14.49
CA VAL A 165 2.74 -7.92 -15.94
C VAL A 165 3.69 -8.92 -16.58
N PRO A 166 3.18 -9.94 -17.30
CA PRO A 166 4.02 -10.96 -17.91
C PRO A 166 4.75 -10.38 -19.12
N ARG A 167 5.91 -10.96 -19.47
CA ARG A 167 6.64 -10.61 -20.71
C ARG A 167 6.05 -11.23 -21.96
N VAL A 168 5.33 -12.33 -21.79
CA VAL A 168 4.59 -13.02 -22.85
C VAL A 168 3.10 -12.90 -22.58
N PRO A 169 2.23 -13.00 -23.60
CA PRO A 169 0.79 -13.06 -23.36
C PRO A 169 0.44 -14.20 -22.40
N THR A 170 0.00 -13.89 -21.18
CA THR A 170 -0.36 -14.87 -20.15
C THR A 170 -1.75 -14.57 -19.60
N ALA A 171 -2.53 -15.62 -19.37
CA ALA A 171 -3.75 -15.57 -18.58
C ALA A 171 -3.51 -16.18 -17.20
N TYR A 172 -3.83 -15.44 -16.14
CA TYR A 172 -3.87 -15.93 -14.77
C TYR A 172 -5.29 -16.41 -14.47
N VAL A 173 -5.47 -17.67 -14.10
CA VAL A 173 -6.77 -18.26 -13.77
C VAL A 173 -6.81 -18.56 -12.29
N PHE A 174 -7.81 -17.99 -11.61
CA PHE A 174 -8.07 -18.18 -10.21
C PHE A 174 -9.26 -19.12 -10.05
N ASP A 175 -9.04 -20.21 -9.33
CA ASP A 175 -10.09 -21.07 -8.80
C ASP A 175 -10.23 -20.73 -7.32
N LEU A 176 -11.20 -19.88 -6.97
CA LEU A 176 -11.35 -19.33 -5.62
C LEU A 176 -12.27 -20.27 -4.82
N PRO A 177 -11.75 -21.13 -3.93
CA PRO A 177 -12.62 -21.99 -3.12
C PRO A 177 -13.53 -21.13 -2.25
N ALA A 178 -14.77 -21.60 -2.02
CA ALA A 178 -15.76 -20.91 -1.20
C ALA A 178 -15.18 -20.45 0.15
N SER A 179 -14.35 -21.28 0.79
CA SER A 179 -13.70 -20.96 2.07
C SER A 179 -12.79 -19.74 2.05
N LYS A 180 -12.26 -19.33 0.89
CA LYS A 180 -11.45 -18.09 0.75
C LYS A 180 -12.31 -16.85 0.46
N LEU A 181 -13.58 -17.06 0.10
CA LEU A 181 -14.56 -16.01 -0.22
C LEU A 181 -15.53 -15.73 0.92
N ASP A 182 -15.82 -16.74 1.74
CA ASP A 182 -16.78 -16.72 2.85
C ASP A 182 -16.41 -15.74 3.98
N TYR A 183 -15.30 -15.01 3.87
CA TYR A 183 -14.86 -14.02 4.86
C TYR A 183 -15.00 -12.56 4.39
N VAL A 184 -15.41 -12.31 3.14
CA VAL A 184 -15.53 -10.93 2.65
C VAL A 184 -16.89 -10.70 2.00
N TYR A 185 -17.82 -10.27 2.85
CA TYR A 185 -19.13 -9.79 2.45
C TYR A 185 -19.10 -8.28 2.29
N LYS A 186 -19.95 -7.77 1.42
CA LYS A 186 -20.35 -6.36 1.48
C LYS A 186 -21.02 -6.08 2.83
N ASP A 187 -21.16 -4.82 3.19
CA ASP A 187 -21.96 -4.38 4.35
C ASP A 187 -23.41 -4.90 4.29
N THR A 188 -23.89 -5.25 3.08
CA THR A 188 -25.22 -5.83 2.83
C THR A 188 -25.31 -7.34 3.10
N GLY A 189 -24.21 -8.01 3.47
CA GLY A 189 -24.16 -9.47 3.67
C GLY A 189 -24.05 -10.29 2.38
N GLU A 190 -23.96 -9.65 1.22
CA GLU A 190 -23.72 -10.34 -0.06
C GLU A 190 -22.23 -10.64 -0.25
N PRO A 191 -21.85 -11.81 -0.80
CA PRO A 191 -20.45 -12.13 -1.07
C PRO A 191 -19.88 -11.13 -2.09
N LEU A 192 -18.63 -10.71 -1.87
CA LEU A 192 -17.94 -9.90 -2.87
C LEU A 192 -17.75 -10.68 -4.17
N ARG A 193 -17.80 -9.95 -5.28
CA ARG A 193 -17.55 -10.51 -6.62
C ARG A 193 -16.05 -10.84 -6.76
N ALA A 194 -15.74 -11.84 -7.58
CA ALA A 194 -14.35 -12.25 -7.81
C ALA A 194 -13.44 -11.10 -8.28
N ASP A 195 -13.92 -10.20 -9.14
CA ASP A 195 -13.14 -9.03 -9.56
C ASP A 195 -12.95 -8.01 -8.44
N ALA A 196 -13.98 -7.75 -7.63
CA ALA A 196 -13.86 -6.87 -6.48
C ALA A 196 -12.81 -7.39 -5.49
N LEU A 197 -12.78 -8.70 -5.25
CA LEU A 197 -11.79 -9.35 -4.39
C LEU A 197 -10.37 -9.29 -4.95
N ILE A 198 -10.22 -9.52 -6.25
CA ILE A 198 -8.93 -9.41 -6.94
C ILE A 198 -8.40 -7.97 -6.82
N LEU A 199 -9.26 -6.98 -7.01
CA LEU A 199 -8.90 -5.56 -6.92
C LEU A 199 -8.60 -5.14 -5.48
N ASP A 200 -9.36 -5.63 -4.50
CA ASP A 200 -9.18 -5.32 -3.08
C ASP A 200 -7.88 -5.92 -2.51
N LYS A 201 -7.57 -7.16 -2.88
CA LYS A 201 -6.27 -7.78 -2.53
C LYS A 201 -5.09 -7.15 -3.27
N SER A 202 -5.32 -6.51 -4.42
CA SER A 202 -4.23 -5.92 -5.20
C SER A 202 -3.65 -4.68 -4.52
N GLN A 203 -2.32 -4.63 -4.40
CA GLN A 203 -1.60 -3.44 -3.94
C GLN A 203 -1.46 -2.37 -5.03
N GLU A 204 -1.68 -2.75 -6.28
CA GLU A 204 -1.71 -1.84 -7.40
C GLU A 204 -3.01 -1.05 -7.42
N SER A 205 -2.94 0.24 -7.74
CA SER A 205 -4.13 1.07 -7.82
C SER A 205 -4.80 0.92 -9.19
N TRP A 206 -5.69 -0.06 -9.31
CA TRP A 206 -6.48 -0.28 -10.52
C TRP A 206 -7.76 0.56 -10.49
N ALA A 207 -7.97 1.40 -11.52
CA ALA A 207 -9.26 2.05 -11.77
C ALA A 207 -10.02 1.35 -12.88
N THR A 208 -11.32 1.24 -12.70
CA THR A 208 -12.25 0.80 -13.75
C THR A 208 -12.28 1.86 -14.85
N SER A 209 -12.10 1.45 -16.11
CA SER A 209 -12.38 2.35 -17.22
C SER A 209 -13.88 2.55 -17.37
N SER A 210 -14.35 3.80 -17.35
CA SER A 210 -15.74 4.17 -17.67
C SER A 210 -16.07 3.79 -19.12
N GLY A 211 -16.67 2.62 -19.32
CA GLY A 211 -17.08 2.14 -20.63
C GLY A 211 -18.29 1.23 -20.50
N GLY A 212 -19.46 1.76 -20.83
CA GLY A 212 -20.72 1.01 -20.89
C GLY A 212 -20.73 -0.04 -22.00
N GLY A 213 -21.61 -1.04 -21.83
CA GLY A 213 -21.91 -2.04 -22.84
C GLY A 213 -20.84 -3.12 -23.02
N ASP A 214 -20.39 -3.77 -21.94
CA ASP A 214 -19.60 -4.98 -22.12
C ASP A 214 -20.52 -6.15 -22.49
N HIS A 215 -20.53 -6.51 -23.79
CA HIS A 215 -21.06 -7.79 -24.26
C HIS A 215 -20.53 -8.93 -23.37
N SER A 216 -21.31 -10.00 -23.18
CA SER A 216 -20.88 -11.18 -22.41
C SER A 216 -19.99 -12.09 -23.26
N PRO A 217 -18.63 -12.01 -23.21
CA PRO A 217 -17.76 -12.93 -23.94
C PRO A 217 -17.91 -14.37 -23.44
N MET A 218 -17.76 -15.33 -24.36
CA MET A 218 -17.61 -16.73 -24.01
C MET A 218 -16.14 -17.04 -23.69
N CYS A 219 -15.83 -17.40 -22.44
CA CYS A 219 -14.49 -17.76 -21.98
C CYS A 219 -14.30 -19.29 -22.01
N ARG A 220 -13.19 -19.77 -22.57
CA ARG A 220 -12.90 -21.20 -22.74
C ARG A 220 -12.02 -21.81 -21.65
N LEU A 221 -11.58 -21.03 -20.66
CA LEU A 221 -10.63 -21.50 -19.65
C LEU A 221 -11.28 -22.10 -18.39
N PHE A 222 -12.60 -22.00 -18.27
CA PHE A 222 -13.34 -22.34 -17.06
C PHE A 222 -13.97 -23.74 -17.09
N GLY A 223 -13.85 -24.47 -18.19
CA GLY A 223 -14.45 -25.79 -18.35
C GLY A 223 -14.29 -26.33 -19.77
N PRO A 224 -14.87 -27.51 -20.05
CA PRO A 224 -14.84 -28.11 -21.38
C PRO A 224 -15.60 -27.27 -22.41
N GLU A 225 -16.71 -26.67 -21.99
CA GLU A 225 -17.52 -25.78 -22.82
C GLU A 225 -17.22 -24.30 -22.53
N PRO A 226 -17.32 -23.41 -23.54
CA PRO A 226 -17.20 -21.98 -23.31
C PRO A 226 -18.28 -21.47 -22.34
N ILE A 227 -17.87 -20.69 -21.33
CA ILE A 227 -18.77 -20.15 -20.30
C ILE A 227 -19.03 -18.65 -20.57
N PRO A 228 -20.29 -18.18 -20.53
CA PRO A 228 -20.58 -16.75 -20.64
C PRO A 228 -19.99 -16.01 -19.45
N CYS A 229 -19.27 -14.93 -19.74
CA CYS A 229 -18.58 -14.14 -18.73
C CYS A 229 -18.93 -12.67 -18.87
N ARG A 230 -18.90 -11.94 -17.75
CA ARG A 230 -18.72 -10.49 -17.79
C ARG A 230 -17.24 -10.18 -17.97
N ARG A 231 -16.97 -9.08 -18.66
CA ARG A 231 -15.65 -8.48 -18.75
C ARG A 231 -15.55 -7.27 -17.82
N SER A 232 -14.40 -7.12 -17.17
CA SER A 232 -14.06 -5.94 -16.38
C SER A 232 -12.69 -5.43 -16.82
N ARG A 233 -12.58 -4.14 -17.09
CA ARG A 233 -11.39 -3.52 -17.68
C ARG A 233 -10.83 -2.48 -16.73
N HIS A 234 -9.54 -2.59 -16.47
CA HIS A 234 -8.86 -1.76 -15.50
C HIS A 234 -7.57 -1.17 -16.06
N ARG A 235 -7.33 0.09 -15.72
CA ARG A 235 -6.07 0.79 -15.94
C ARG A 235 -5.42 1.04 -14.60
N CYS A 236 -4.10 0.91 -14.54
CA CYS A 236 -3.37 1.31 -13.36
C CYS A 236 -3.37 2.85 -13.27
N ASN A 237 -3.74 3.38 -12.11
CA ASN A 237 -3.70 4.82 -11.80
C ASN A 237 -2.27 5.34 -11.56
N GLY A 238 -1.24 4.50 -11.72
CA GLY A 238 0.14 4.88 -11.49
C GLY A 238 0.42 5.24 -10.03
N CYS A 239 1.19 6.30 -9.82
CA CYS A 239 1.57 6.77 -8.49
C CYS A 239 1.66 8.30 -8.44
N TYR A 240 1.81 8.85 -7.24
CA TYR A 240 2.18 10.25 -7.06
C TYR A 240 3.61 10.32 -6.55
N ARG A 241 4.36 11.31 -7.00
CA ARG A 241 5.75 11.53 -6.60
C ARG A 241 6.01 12.98 -6.23
N CYS A 242 7.01 13.20 -5.39
CA CYS A 242 7.52 14.55 -5.17
C CYS A 242 8.13 15.14 -6.47
N SER A 243 7.98 16.45 -6.68
CA SER A 243 8.67 17.20 -7.73
C SER A 243 10.19 17.19 -7.56
N GLU A 244 10.67 17.00 -6.34
CA GLU A 244 12.08 16.90 -5.96
C GLU A 244 12.58 15.45 -5.92
N LEU A 245 11.80 14.50 -6.44
CA LEU A 245 12.17 13.08 -6.50
C LEU A 245 13.38 12.86 -7.43
N ASP A 246 14.28 11.94 -7.07
CA ASP A 246 15.15 11.31 -8.06
C ASP A 246 14.31 10.58 -9.12
N ALA A 247 14.38 11.06 -10.37
CA ALA A 247 13.63 10.53 -11.49
C ALA A 247 13.93 9.05 -11.77
N SER A 248 15.11 8.55 -11.39
CA SER A 248 15.49 7.14 -11.55
C SER A 248 14.57 6.19 -10.78
N LEU A 249 13.98 6.65 -9.66
CA LEU A 249 13.11 5.85 -8.80
C LEU A 249 11.72 5.63 -9.39
N VAL A 250 11.29 6.45 -10.35
CA VAL A 250 9.95 6.35 -10.95
C VAL A 250 9.98 5.94 -12.43
N HIS A 251 11.05 6.24 -13.17
CA HIS A 251 11.18 5.84 -14.58
C HIS A 251 11.64 4.39 -14.75
N VAL A 252 10.93 3.47 -14.10
CA VAL A 252 11.18 2.03 -14.17
C VAL A 252 10.18 1.37 -15.13
N THR A 253 10.64 0.33 -15.82
CA THR A 253 9.76 -0.53 -16.63
C THR A 253 9.59 -1.85 -15.91
N ARG A 254 8.47 -1.98 -15.19
CA ARG A 254 8.21 -3.13 -14.34
C ARG A 254 7.38 -4.18 -15.07
N TYR A 255 8.12 -5.19 -15.50
CA TYR A 255 7.61 -6.54 -15.72
C TYR A 255 7.77 -7.34 -14.45
N GLU A 256 6.95 -8.38 -14.30
CA GLU A 256 7.08 -9.28 -13.15
C GLU A 256 6.98 -8.50 -11.81
N LEU A 257 7.54 -9.04 -10.73
CA LEU A 257 7.47 -8.42 -9.41
C LEU A 257 8.62 -7.43 -9.14
N ASP A 258 9.65 -7.40 -10.01
CA ASP A 258 10.82 -6.51 -9.99
C ASP A 258 11.30 -6.11 -8.58
N SER A 259 11.89 -7.07 -7.88
CA SER A 259 12.41 -6.89 -6.52
C SER A 259 13.49 -5.80 -6.44
N SER A 260 14.24 -5.58 -7.53
CA SER A 260 15.36 -4.63 -7.56
C SER A 260 14.89 -3.17 -7.52
N SER A 261 13.91 -2.79 -8.35
CA SER A 261 13.33 -1.45 -8.34
C SER A 261 12.62 -1.17 -7.02
N ARG A 262 11.93 -2.18 -6.47
CA ARG A 262 11.29 -2.07 -5.15
C ARG A 262 12.31 -1.86 -4.04
N ALA A 263 13.38 -2.65 -3.99
CA ALA A 263 14.44 -2.51 -3.00
C ALA A 263 15.10 -1.13 -3.09
N SER A 264 15.35 -0.64 -4.31
CA SER A 264 15.93 0.69 -4.54
C SER A 264 15.04 1.81 -4.00
N ALA A 265 13.73 1.76 -4.25
CA ALA A 265 12.77 2.73 -3.72
C ALA A 265 12.70 2.70 -2.19
N ILE A 266 12.71 1.51 -1.58
CA ILE A 266 12.69 1.34 -0.11
C ILE A 266 13.98 1.90 0.51
N THR A 267 15.14 1.53 -0.02
CA THR A 267 16.44 2.04 0.48
C THR A 267 16.49 3.56 0.39
N ALA A 268 16.05 4.14 -0.74
CA ALA A 268 15.99 5.59 -0.89
C ALA A 268 15.04 6.26 0.12
N GLU A 269 13.91 5.63 0.45
CA GLU A 269 13.01 6.09 1.51
C GLU A 269 13.64 6.03 2.90
N ILE A 270 14.33 4.96 3.24
CA ILE A 270 15.08 4.84 4.50
C ILE A 270 16.13 5.95 4.58
N THR A 271 16.95 6.12 3.54
CA THR A 271 17.99 7.16 3.49
C THR A 271 17.39 8.56 3.61
N THR A 272 16.29 8.85 2.93
CA THR A 272 15.61 10.15 3.01
C THR A 272 15.14 10.42 4.44
N ARG A 273 14.53 9.44 5.11
CA ARG A 273 14.07 9.59 6.50
C ARG A 273 15.23 9.79 7.47
N MET A 274 16.33 9.04 7.30
CA MET A 274 17.52 9.20 8.15
C MET A 274 18.17 10.57 8.00
N THR A 275 18.11 11.15 6.80
CA THR A 275 18.77 12.43 6.48
C THR A 275 17.85 13.65 6.59
N GLU A 276 16.55 13.48 6.89
CA GLU A 276 15.59 14.60 6.96
C GLU A 276 15.90 15.58 8.11
N GLY A 277 16.53 15.11 9.18
CA GLY A 277 16.84 15.90 10.38
C GLY A 277 18.26 15.70 10.90
N ASP A 278 19.20 15.30 10.03
CA ASP A 278 20.59 14.99 10.38
C ASP A 278 21.48 16.23 10.64
N SER A 279 20.93 17.43 10.42
CA SER A 279 21.64 18.71 10.52
C SER A 279 20.73 19.78 11.12
N LEU A 280 21.35 20.77 11.78
CA LEU A 280 20.63 21.86 12.44
C LEU A 280 19.83 22.71 11.43
N GLU A 281 20.37 22.91 10.22
CA GLU A 281 19.72 23.62 9.14
C GLU A 281 18.45 22.93 8.67
N LYS A 282 18.48 21.59 8.50
CA LYS A 282 17.31 20.82 8.10
C LYS A 282 16.25 20.79 9.21
N LEU A 283 16.66 20.69 10.47
CA LEU A 283 15.75 20.78 11.62
C LEU A 283 15.06 22.17 11.67
N ALA A 284 15.84 23.24 11.52
CA ALA A 284 15.31 24.61 11.48
C ALA A 284 14.36 24.81 10.30
N ALA A 285 14.71 24.31 9.11
CA ALA A 285 13.85 24.36 7.92
C ALA A 285 12.55 23.57 8.09
N ALA A 286 12.63 22.37 8.68
CA ALA A 286 11.46 21.54 8.94
C ALA A 286 10.51 22.23 9.92
N PHE A 287 11.05 22.79 11.00
CA PHE A 287 10.28 23.58 11.97
C PHE A 287 9.65 24.80 11.30
N HIS A 288 10.44 25.60 10.56
CA HIS A 288 9.98 26.77 9.82
C HIS A 288 8.82 26.43 8.87
N ARG A 289 8.94 25.36 8.10
CA ARG A 289 7.88 24.90 7.20
C ARG A 289 6.60 24.53 7.95
N VAL A 290 6.71 23.86 9.09
CA VAL A 290 5.54 23.51 9.91
C VAL A 290 4.83 24.79 10.36
N ILE A 291 5.56 25.75 10.95
CA ILE A 291 4.97 26.98 11.50
C ILE A 291 4.41 27.91 10.42
N THR A 292 5.02 27.98 9.23
CA THR A 292 4.54 28.81 8.10
C THR A 292 3.50 28.12 7.22
N SER A 293 3.19 26.83 7.49
CA SER A 293 2.19 26.09 6.72
C SER A 293 0.81 26.74 6.76
N ALA A 294 0.09 26.68 5.64
CA ALA A 294 -1.25 27.26 5.51
C ALA A 294 -2.28 26.66 6.48
N SER A 295 -2.07 25.43 6.96
CA SER A 295 -2.92 24.77 7.97
C SER A 295 -2.69 25.31 9.39
N ARG A 296 -1.61 26.07 9.63
CA ARG A 296 -1.27 26.65 10.94
C ARG A 296 -1.56 28.15 11.06
N LYS A 297 -2.34 28.73 10.14
CA LYS A 297 -2.78 30.15 10.20
C LYS A 297 -3.36 30.53 11.57
N CYS A 298 -3.21 31.81 11.94
CA CYS A 298 -3.78 32.33 13.17
C CYS A 298 -5.30 32.35 13.11
N THR A 299 -5.97 31.82 14.14
CA THR A 299 -7.43 31.73 14.22
C THR A 299 -8.07 32.87 15.02
N ALA A 300 -7.28 33.83 15.49
CA ALA A 300 -7.78 35.00 16.21
C ALA A 300 -8.73 35.82 15.34
N LYS A 301 -9.73 36.43 15.99
CA LYS A 301 -10.67 37.36 15.37
C LYS A 301 -10.58 38.70 16.08
N ASP A 302 -10.69 39.79 15.32
CA ASP A 302 -10.72 41.12 15.89
C ASP A 302 -12.06 41.41 16.59
N ARG A 303 -12.22 42.63 17.13
CA ARG A 303 -13.46 43.05 17.81
C ARG A 303 -14.69 43.07 16.90
N MET A 304 -14.49 43.13 15.59
CA MET A 304 -15.55 43.11 14.57
C MET A 304 -15.79 41.68 14.03
N GLY A 305 -15.08 40.67 14.54
CA GLY A 305 -15.19 39.28 14.12
C GLY A 305 -14.38 38.93 12.86
N ALA A 306 -13.58 39.86 12.31
CA ALA A 306 -12.77 39.61 11.13
C ALA A 306 -11.55 38.72 11.46
N PRO A 307 -11.19 37.76 10.58
CA PRO A 307 -10.08 36.84 10.83
C PRO A 307 -8.72 37.55 10.72
N CYS A 308 -7.82 37.20 11.64
CA CYS A 308 -6.44 37.66 11.63
C CYS A 308 -5.73 37.34 10.29
N GLN A 309 -5.10 38.35 9.69
CA GLN A 309 -4.27 38.23 8.47
C GLN A 309 -2.77 38.14 8.77
N GLY A 310 -2.40 38.05 10.04
CA GLY A 310 -1.02 38.00 10.46
C GLY A 310 -0.32 36.71 10.06
N HIS A 311 1.00 36.79 9.99
CA HIS A 311 1.89 35.68 9.66
C HIS A 311 2.84 35.39 10.83
N PRO A 312 3.41 34.17 10.91
CA PRO A 312 4.39 33.85 11.94
C PRO A 312 5.62 34.76 11.86
N VAL A 313 6.09 35.24 13.01
CA VAL A 313 7.31 36.03 13.17
C VAL A 313 8.04 35.62 14.45
N MET A 314 9.37 35.78 14.50
CA MET A 314 10.13 35.60 15.73
C MET A 314 10.01 36.86 16.60
N LYS A 315 9.60 36.71 17.87
CA LYS A 315 9.58 37.80 18.86
C LYS A 315 10.48 37.44 20.07
N PRO A 316 11.20 38.42 20.65
CA PRO A 316 12.02 38.18 21.83
C PRO A 316 11.14 37.88 23.06
N ARG A 317 11.65 37.05 23.97
CA ARG A 317 11.04 36.83 25.29
C ARG A 317 11.59 37.84 26.30
N ASN A 318 10.71 38.35 27.15
CA ASN A 318 11.08 39.35 28.17
C ASN A 318 11.78 38.76 29.41
N ASN A 319 11.86 37.43 29.57
CA ASN A 319 12.36 36.78 30.79
C ASN A 319 13.59 35.89 30.52
N GLY A 320 14.71 36.20 31.20
CA GLY A 320 16.00 35.51 31.10
C GLY A 320 16.11 34.15 31.81
N THR A 321 15.02 33.40 31.94
CA THR A 321 14.98 32.10 32.66
C THR A 321 14.63 30.90 31.79
N LEU A 322 14.34 31.09 30.49
CA LEU A 322 14.02 30.00 29.57
C LEU A 322 15.18 29.72 28.61
N ARG A 323 15.31 28.47 28.16
CA ARG A 323 16.39 27.98 27.28
C ARG A 323 16.46 28.65 25.90
N LYS A 324 15.43 29.39 25.49
CA LYS A 324 15.31 30.06 24.18
C LYS A 324 15.00 31.53 24.37
N ALA A 325 15.72 32.39 23.64
CA ALA A 325 15.58 33.84 23.70
C ALA A 325 14.35 34.35 22.93
N TYR A 326 13.83 33.57 22.00
CA TYR A 326 12.73 33.91 21.12
C TYR A 326 11.57 32.92 21.23
N PHE A 327 10.44 33.32 20.65
CA PHE A 327 9.30 32.45 20.36
C PHE A 327 8.67 32.86 19.05
N ILE A 328 7.84 31.99 18.49
CA ILE A 328 7.08 32.29 17.28
C ILE A 328 5.74 32.89 17.69
N ALA A 329 5.45 34.09 17.20
CA ALA A 329 4.19 34.79 17.43
C ALA A 329 3.52 35.11 16.09
N CYS A 330 2.23 35.42 16.13
CA CYS A 330 1.59 36.13 15.03
C CYS A 330 2.15 37.56 14.91
N SER A 331 2.31 38.08 13.69
CA SER A 331 2.73 39.47 13.43
C SER A 331 1.83 40.48 14.16
N GLU A 332 0.51 40.27 14.05
CA GLU A 332 -0.54 41.07 14.70
C GLU A 332 -0.68 40.85 16.21
N TRP A 333 0.08 39.92 16.80
CA TRP A 333 0.03 39.71 18.25
C TRP A 333 0.47 40.98 18.98
N THR A 334 -0.34 41.43 19.93
CA THR A 334 -0.04 42.55 20.83
C THR A 334 -0.32 42.15 22.29
N PRO A 335 0.29 42.83 23.28
CA PRO A 335 0.00 42.55 24.70
C PRO A 335 -1.48 42.69 25.08
N THR A 336 -2.22 43.50 24.33
CA THR A 336 -3.66 43.80 24.50
C THR A 336 -4.58 42.86 23.73
N TRP A 337 -4.06 42.08 22.77
CA TRP A 337 -4.82 41.11 21.99
C TRP A 337 -4.05 39.79 21.97
N ARG A 338 -4.35 38.93 22.96
CA ARG A 338 -3.56 37.74 23.28
C ARG A 338 -4.07 36.45 22.64
N ASP A 339 -5.25 36.49 22.01
CA ASP A 339 -5.89 35.31 21.39
C ASP A 339 -5.18 34.83 20.12
N HIS A 340 -4.11 35.52 19.72
CA HIS A 340 -3.28 35.08 18.62
C HIS A 340 -2.48 33.84 18.95
N LYS A 341 -2.13 33.13 17.88
CA LYS A 341 -1.30 31.95 17.96
C LYS A 341 0.13 32.33 18.33
N SER A 342 0.70 31.55 19.24
CA SER A 342 2.11 31.58 19.58
C SER A 342 2.62 30.15 19.78
N ASP A 343 3.84 29.89 19.32
CA ASP A 343 4.49 28.59 19.42
C ASP A 343 5.87 28.77 20.09
N SER A 344 6.22 27.85 20.98
CA SER A 344 7.58 27.82 21.57
C SER A 344 8.56 27.17 20.60
N ILE A 345 9.80 27.63 20.59
CA ILE A 345 10.88 27.03 19.79
C ILE A 345 11.43 25.83 20.58
N PRO A 346 11.47 24.61 20.02
CA PRO A 346 12.04 23.44 20.69
C PRO A 346 13.55 23.58 20.95
N ASP A 347 14.05 22.89 21.98
CA ASP A 347 15.45 22.99 22.41
C ASP A 347 16.46 22.63 21.31
N ASN A 348 16.13 21.67 20.45
CA ASN A 348 16.97 21.19 19.35
C ASN A 348 16.93 22.07 18.09
N ILE A 349 16.19 23.18 18.09
CA ILE A 349 16.15 24.13 16.97
C ILE A 349 17.07 25.31 17.27
N ASP A 350 18.01 25.57 16.38
CA ASP A 350 18.90 26.73 16.47
C ASP A 350 18.15 28.03 16.12
N GLU A 351 18.16 29.01 17.04
CA GLU A 351 17.42 30.26 16.89
C GLU A 351 18.04 31.19 15.84
N THR A 352 19.36 31.10 15.64
CA THR A 352 20.08 31.91 14.64
C THR A 352 19.73 31.45 13.23
N LEU A 353 19.76 30.13 12.99
CA LEU A 353 19.36 29.53 11.72
C LEU A 353 17.88 29.79 11.43
N LEU A 354 17.02 29.69 12.45
CA LEU A 354 15.60 30.00 12.28
C LEU A 354 15.39 31.48 11.95
N ALA A 355 16.12 32.40 12.59
CA ALA A 355 16.04 33.83 12.30
C ALA A 355 16.49 34.16 10.86
N GLN A 356 17.47 33.44 10.33
CA GLN A 356 17.84 33.55 8.93
C GLN A 356 16.66 33.18 8.01
N LEU A 357 15.91 32.11 8.29
CA LEU A 357 14.75 31.73 7.47
C LEU A 357 13.60 32.75 7.49
N PHE A 358 13.42 33.47 8.59
CA PHE A 358 12.45 34.56 8.69
C PHE A 358 12.92 35.86 8.02
N SER A 359 14.19 35.97 7.66
CA SER A 359 14.75 37.16 7.02
C SER A 359 14.52 37.11 5.51
N PRO A 360 13.94 38.16 4.89
CA PRO A 360 13.67 38.18 3.45
C PRO A 360 14.94 37.93 2.62
N GLY A 361 14.89 36.96 1.70
CA GLY A 361 15.96 36.69 0.75
C GLY A 361 17.13 35.87 1.28
N ALA A 362 17.23 35.65 2.59
CA ALA A 362 18.28 34.85 3.21
C ALA A 362 18.20 33.38 2.79
N ALA A 363 19.35 32.71 2.80
CA ALA A 363 19.51 31.30 2.50
C ALA A 363 20.60 30.74 3.42
N PHE A 364 20.50 29.47 3.76
CA PHE A 364 21.61 28.74 4.33
C PHE A 364 22.77 28.63 3.32
N SER A 365 23.93 28.22 3.81
CA SER A 365 25.06 27.87 2.96
C SER A 365 24.65 26.80 1.94
N SER A 366 25.20 26.84 0.72
CA SER A 366 24.86 25.89 -0.36
C SER A 366 25.09 24.41 0.00
N GLY A 367 25.93 24.13 1.00
CA GLY A 367 26.15 22.79 1.55
C GLY A 367 24.96 22.21 2.32
N SER A 368 23.94 23.02 2.65
CA SER A 368 22.75 22.60 3.39
C SER A 368 21.63 22.05 2.49
N ASN A 369 21.87 21.90 1.18
CA ASN A 369 20.87 21.34 0.27
C ASN A 369 20.49 19.91 0.68
N THR A 370 19.21 19.59 0.55
CA THR A 370 18.75 18.22 0.76
C THR A 370 19.15 17.34 -0.43
N ALA A 371 19.45 16.08 -0.16
CA ALA A 371 19.54 15.07 -1.22
C ALA A 371 18.22 14.96 -2.00
N ALA A 372 18.27 14.29 -3.16
CA ALA A 372 17.07 14.01 -3.94
C ALA A 372 16.04 13.27 -3.09
N CYS A 373 14.77 13.64 -3.24
CA CYS A 373 13.69 13.01 -2.50
C CYS A 373 13.43 11.60 -3.04
N SER A 374 12.85 10.74 -2.20
CA SER A 374 12.39 9.40 -2.59
C SER A 374 10.88 9.20 -2.46
N ARG A 375 10.12 10.27 -2.14
CA ARG A 375 8.70 10.15 -1.81
C ARG A 375 7.86 9.77 -3.04
N ILE A 376 7.38 8.54 -3.02
CA ILE A 376 6.39 8.00 -3.94
C ILE A 376 5.22 7.49 -3.09
N THR A 377 3.99 7.80 -3.48
CA THR A 377 2.77 7.38 -2.78
C THR A 377 1.76 6.78 -3.75
N SER A 378 0.89 5.91 -3.24
CA SER A 378 -0.23 5.41 -4.03
C SER A 378 -1.21 6.54 -4.38
N PRO A 379 -1.95 6.45 -5.50
CA PRO A 379 -2.99 7.39 -5.88
C PRO A 379 -3.98 7.72 -4.76
N ARG A 380 -4.40 6.73 -3.95
CA ARG A 380 -5.33 6.92 -2.82
C ARG A 380 -4.85 7.96 -1.81
N VAL A 381 -3.54 8.06 -1.59
CA VAL A 381 -2.93 9.02 -0.65
C VAL A 381 -2.47 10.27 -1.39
N GLY A 382 -1.79 10.09 -2.52
CA GLY A 382 -1.15 11.14 -3.29
C GLY A 382 -2.13 12.18 -3.85
N GLU A 383 -3.30 11.75 -4.31
CA GLU A 383 -4.31 12.65 -4.88
C GLU A 383 -4.80 13.70 -3.87
N ARG A 384 -4.87 13.33 -2.58
CA ARG A 384 -5.28 14.22 -1.49
C ARG A 384 -4.12 15.10 -0.99
N GLN A 385 -2.89 14.70 -1.26
CA GLN A 385 -1.69 15.35 -0.77
C GLN A 385 -1.13 16.29 -1.83
N LYS A 386 -1.36 17.60 -1.69
CA LYS A 386 -0.83 18.59 -2.67
C LYS A 386 0.69 18.75 -2.62
N PHE A 387 1.30 18.55 -1.45
CA PHE A 387 2.71 18.83 -1.19
C PHE A 387 3.40 17.70 -0.46
N CYS A 388 4.68 17.48 -0.75
CA CYS A 388 5.52 16.48 -0.10
C CYS A 388 5.64 16.76 1.40
N ALA A 389 5.62 15.68 2.19
CA ALA A 389 5.77 15.76 3.63
C ALA A 389 7.24 15.95 4.06
N HIS A 390 8.20 15.69 3.18
CA HIS A 390 9.63 15.91 3.48
C HIS A 390 10.05 17.35 3.22
N THR A 391 10.93 17.84 4.08
CA THR A 391 11.50 19.19 3.91
C THR A 391 12.54 19.15 2.81
N HIS A 392 12.48 20.09 1.87
CA HIS A 392 13.48 20.22 0.80
C HIS A 392 14.22 21.54 0.95
N LEU A 393 15.54 21.49 0.78
CA LEU A 393 16.41 22.67 0.70
C LEU A 393 17.06 22.69 -0.67
N ARG A 394 16.82 23.77 -1.43
CA ARG A 394 17.45 24.01 -2.73
C ARG A 394 18.09 25.39 -2.71
N ASN A 395 19.39 25.44 -3.02
CA ASN A 395 20.21 26.64 -2.92
C ASN A 395 20.10 27.30 -1.54
N GLY A 396 20.12 26.50 -0.48
CA GLY A 396 20.01 26.94 0.92
C GLY A 396 18.62 27.46 1.33
N LYS A 397 17.61 27.38 0.45
CA LYS A 397 16.24 27.86 0.74
C LYS A 397 15.26 26.70 0.89
N PRO A 398 14.36 26.75 1.89
CA PRO A 398 13.24 25.81 1.97
C PRO A 398 12.37 25.91 0.72
N VAL A 399 12.16 24.77 0.06
CA VAL A 399 11.24 24.61 -1.07
C VAL A 399 10.18 23.58 -0.71
N GLN A 400 8.96 23.84 -1.19
CA GLN A 400 7.84 22.94 -0.99
C GLN A 400 7.69 22.06 -2.23
N GLY A 401 8.04 20.79 -2.10
CA GLY A 401 7.89 19.82 -3.18
C GLY A 401 6.41 19.60 -3.49
N ALA A 402 6.01 19.73 -4.75
CA ALA A 402 4.65 19.39 -5.18
C ALA A 402 4.50 17.88 -5.33
N MET A 403 3.34 17.32 -5.03
CA MET A 403 3.03 15.94 -5.42
C MET A 403 2.46 15.94 -6.82
N ILE A 404 3.16 15.26 -7.74
CA ILE A 404 2.83 15.20 -9.16
C ILE A 404 2.37 13.78 -9.48
N HIS A 405 1.26 13.67 -10.21
CA HIS A 405 0.76 12.40 -10.69
C HIS A 405 1.67 11.84 -11.79
N HIS A 406 2.02 10.57 -11.68
CA HIS A 406 2.80 9.82 -12.64
C HIS A 406 1.96 8.66 -13.16
N GLU A 407 1.49 8.79 -14.39
CA GLU A 407 0.57 7.85 -15.01
C GLU A 407 1.24 6.50 -15.34
N SER A 408 0.44 5.44 -15.29
CA SER A 408 0.83 4.10 -15.72
C SER A 408 0.03 3.68 -16.95
N GLN A 409 0.71 3.03 -17.90
CA GLN A 409 0.05 2.47 -19.07
C GLN A 409 -0.49 1.05 -18.82
N ALA A 410 -0.16 0.45 -17.67
CA ALA A 410 -0.55 -0.91 -17.36
C ALA A 410 -2.06 -1.10 -17.43
N TYR A 411 -2.46 -2.20 -18.07
CA TYR A 411 -3.86 -2.49 -18.39
C TYR A 411 -4.17 -3.94 -18.12
N MET A 412 -5.30 -4.18 -17.49
CA MET A 412 -5.78 -5.49 -17.09
C MET A 412 -7.22 -5.70 -17.59
N THR A 413 -7.52 -6.92 -18.02
CA THR A 413 -8.88 -7.38 -18.27
C THR A 413 -9.16 -8.59 -17.39
N ILE A 414 -10.29 -8.57 -16.68
CA ILE A 414 -10.78 -9.67 -15.86
C ILE A 414 -12.02 -10.23 -16.55
N TYR A 415 -12.04 -11.54 -16.78
CA TYR A 415 -13.22 -12.29 -17.19
C TYR A 415 -13.77 -13.03 -15.96
N ILE A 416 -15.04 -12.80 -15.67
CA ILE A 416 -15.76 -13.39 -14.53
C ILE A 416 -16.97 -14.13 -15.09
N PRO A 417 -17.20 -15.41 -14.75
CA PRO A 417 -18.42 -16.12 -15.12
C PRO A 417 -19.68 -15.31 -14.79
N ALA A 418 -20.67 -15.34 -15.69
CA ALA A 418 -21.98 -14.72 -15.45
C ALA A 418 -22.76 -15.48 -14.37
N ASP A 419 -22.63 -16.81 -14.37
CA ASP A 419 -23.06 -17.64 -13.26
C ASP A 419 -22.18 -17.34 -12.04
N THR A 420 -22.76 -16.67 -11.04
CA THR A 420 -22.03 -16.29 -9.85
C THR A 420 -21.63 -17.50 -9.01
N SER A 421 -22.31 -18.66 -9.10
CA SER A 421 -21.94 -19.87 -8.36
C SER A 421 -20.52 -20.35 -8.72
N LEU A 422 -20.07 -20.04 -9.95
CA LEU A 422 -18.71 -20.29 -10.40
C LEU A 422 -17.77 -19.22 -9.82
N ARG A 423 -17.06 -19.60 -8.77
CA ARG A 423 -16.13 -18.75 -8.04
C ARG A 423 -14.74 -18.70 -8.69
N MET A 424 -14.71 -18.28 -9.94
CA MET A 424 -13.48 -18.28 -10.73
C MET A 424 -13.29 -16.96 -11.46
N ALA A 425 -12.05 -16.66 -11.82
CA ALA A 425 -11.73 -15.48 -12.62
C ALA A 425 -10.54 -15.75 -13.53
N CYS A 426 -10.51 -15.10 -14.69
CA CYS A 426 -9.39 -15.12 -15.59
C CYS A 426 -8.91 -13.68 -15.79
N VAL A 427 -7.69 -13.40 -15.35
CA VAL A 427 -7.06 -12.11 -15.44
C VAL A 427 -6.01 -12.13 -16.55
N ILE A 428 -6.05 -11.12 -17.41
CA ILE A 428 -5.08 -10.92 -18.48
C ILE A 428 -4.52 -9.50 -18.34
N LEU A 429 -3.24 -9.40 -17.98
CA LEU A 429 -2.50 -8.16 -18.06
C LEU A 429 -1.94 -7.99 -19.48
N THR A 430 -1.97 -6.77 -19.99
CA THR A 430 -1.46 -6.46 -21.33
C THR A 430 0.07 -6.46 -21.30
N HIS A 431 0.68 -7.57 -21.75
CA HIS A 431 2.13 -7.76 -21.72
C HIS A 431 2.94 -6.65 -22.43
N THR A 432 2.39 -5.93 -23.40
CA THR A 432 3.06 -4.80 -24.06
C THR A 432 2.98 -3.48 -23.28
N LYS A 433 2.25 -3.47 -22.16
CA LYS A 433 2.04 -2.30 -21.30
C LYS A 433 2.45 -2.63 -19.86
N PRO A 434 3.76 -2.71 -19.57
CA PRO A 434 4.26 -2.88 -18.21
C PRO A 434 3.91 -1.67 -17.34
N HIS A 435 4.05 -1.82 -16.03
CA HIS A 435 3.96 -0.66 -15.14
C HIS A 435 5.16 0.25 -15.36
N SER A 436 4.92 1.56 -15.33
CA SER A 436 5.94 2.60 -15.48
C SER A 436 6.33 3.23 -14.13
N HIS A 437 6.13 2.51 -13.02
CA HIS A 437 6.40 2.97 -11.66
C HIS A 437 6.78 1.79 -10.77
N PRO A 438 7.52 2.02 -9.66
CA PRO A 438 7.83 0.97 -8.71
C PRO A 438 6.55 0.47 -8.03
N MET A 439 6.62 -0.76 -7.53
CA MET A 439 5.56 -1.31 -6.69
C MET A 439 5.38 -0.40 -5.47
N PRO A 440 4.15 0.02 -5.13
CA PRO A 440 3.92 0.80 -3.92
C PRO A 440 4.44 0.04 -2.69
N PRO A 441 5.01 0.73 -1.69
CA PRO A 441 5.29 0.08 -0.41
C PRO A 441 3.97 -0.49 0.12
N MET A 442 4.01 -1.73 0.63
CA MET A 442 2.82 -2.40 1.17
C MET A 442 2.23 -1.49 2.23
N ALA A 443 1.08 -0.87 1.96
CA ALA A 443 0.26 -0.38 3.04
C ALA A 443 -0.08 -1.64 3.83
N HIS A 444 0.33 -1.73 5.10
CA HIS A 444 -0.30 -2.69 5.98
C HIS A 444 -1.80 -2.52 5.75
N SER A 445 -2.46 -3.58 5.30
CA SER A 445 -3.89 -3.70 5.47
C SER A 445 -4.09 -3.41 6.94
N GLY A 446 -4.59 -2.21 7.24
CA GLY A 446 -5.06 -1.92 8.57
C GLY A 446 -6.01 -3.06 8.87
N THR A 447 -5.65 -3.87 9.86
CA THR A 447 -6.63 -4.71 10.53
C THR A 447 -7.71 -3.75 10.97
N GLY A 448 -8.75 -3.61 10.15
CA GLY A 448 -9.95 -2.87 10.47
C GLY A 448 -10.50 -3.55 11.71
N GLY A 449 -10.31 -2.87 12.84
CA GLY A 449 -10.98 -3.18 14.09
C GLY A 449 -12.34 -2.51 14.13
#